data_AF-A0A8W8I1H8-F1
#
_entry.id   AF-A0A8W8I1H8-F1
#
_cell.length_a   1.000
_cell.length_b   1.000
_cell.length_c   1.000
_cell.angle_alpha   90.00
_cell.angle_beta   90.00
_cell.angle_gamma   90.00
#
_symmetry.space_group_name_H-M   'P 1'
#
loop_
_entity.id
_entity.type
_entity.pdbx_description
1 polymer ?
#
loop_
_entity_poly.entity_id
_entity_poly.type
_entity_poly.pdbx_seq_one_letter_code
_entity_poly.pdbx_strand_id
1 'polypeptide(L)' 'MYGKSARQDRPVSKVVLVYFLGGCTYSEITALRFLGKLKGYIFVIAATAIINSSTMLESVMEKPPI' A
#
# COMPACT_ATOMS: atom_id res chain seq x y z
N MET A 1 -29.41 37.89 -5.58
CA MET A 1 -29.13 36.72 -4.71
C MET A 1 -28.62 35.56 -5.57
N TYR A 2 -27.34 35.55 -5.93
CA TYR A 2 -26.72 34.43 -6.63
C TYR A 2 -25.65 33.84 -5.71
N GLY A 3 -26.00 32.73 -5.05
CA GLY A 3 -25.09 32.00 -4.18
C GLY A 3 -24.00 31.35 -5.00
N LYS A 4 -22.77 31.88 -4.92
CA LYS A 4 -21.58 31.14 -5.34
C LYS A 4 -21.39 29.99 -4.35
N SER A 5 -21.84 28.79 -4.71
CA SER A 5 -21.29 27.57 -4.13
C SER A 5 -19.82 27.51 -4.53
N ALA A 6 -18.94 27.87 -3.59
CA ALA A 6 -17.52 27.67 -3.72
C ALA A 6 -17.27 26.17 -3.92
N ARG A 7 -17.05 25.74 -5.17
CA ARG A 7 -16.40 24.46 -5.43
C ARG A 7 -15.03 24.58 -4.82
N GLN A 8 -14.85 23.95 -3.68
CA GLN A 8 -13.54 23.82 -3.07
C GLN A 8 -12.74 22.87 -3.95
N ASP A 9 -11.92 23.43 -4.85
CA ASP A 9 -10.91 22.72 -5.61
C ASP A 9 -9.88 22.17 -4.62
N ARG A 10 -10.24 21.09 -3.91
CA ARG A 10 -9.28 20.31 -3.16
C ARG A 10 -8.25 19.82 -4.17
N PRO A 11 -6.95 20.04 -3.96
CA PRO A 11 -5.93 19.50 -4.85
C PRO A 11 -6.19 18.00 -4.99
N VAL A 12 -6.43 17.54 -6.21
CA VAL A 12 -6.76 16.14 -6.50
C VAL A 12 -5.60 15.30 -5.98
N SER A 13 -5.84 14.53 -4.93
CA SER A 13 -4.82 13.63 -4.38
C SER A 13 -4.46 12.61 -5.44
N LYS A 14 -3.16 12.50 -5.77
CA LYS A 14 -2.69 11.56 -6.78
C LYS A 14 -2.88 10.13 -6.26
N VAL A 15 -3.57 9.31 -7.03
CA VAL A 15 -3.83 7.90 -6.71
C VAL A 15 -2.73 7.05 -7.34
N VAL A 16 -2.16 6.13 -6.56
CA VAL A 16 -1.11 5.20 -6.99
C VAL A 16 -1.51 3.79 -6.60
N LEU A 17 -1.57 2.89 -7.57
CA LEU A 17 -1.71 1.44 -7.33
C LEU A 17 -0.32 0.83 -7.15
N VAL A 18 -0.11 0.12 -6.06
CA VAL A 18 1.10 -0.68 -5.82
C VAL A 18 0.69 -2.15 -5.73
N TYR A 19 1.23 -2.97 -6.64
CA TYR A 19 0.97 -4.41 -6.66
C TYR A 19 2.24 -5.18 -6.25
N PHE A 20 2.19 -5.86 -5.10
CA PHE A 20 3.29 -6.68 -4.60
C PHE A 20 3.14 -8.13 -5.08
N LEU A 21 4.14 -8.60 -5.83
CA LEU A 21 4.28 -10.01 -6.23
C LEU A 21 5.17 -10.73 -5.23
N GLY A 22 4.74 -11.89 -4.74
CA GLY A 22 5.47 -12.67 -3.73
C GLY A 22 5.10 -12.31 -2.29
N GLY A 23 4.13 -11.43 -2.10
CA GLY A 23 3.61 -11.02 -0.80
C GLY A 23 4.03 -9.62 -0.38
N CYS A 24 3.27 -9.02 0.53
CA CYS A 24 3.55 -7.71 1.13
C CYS A 24 3.52 -7.82 2.66
N THR A 25 4.48 -7.19 3.31
CA THR A 25 4.59 -7.13 4.77
C THR A 25 3.82 -5.94 5.35
N TYR A 26 3.44 -6.03 6.63
CA TYR A 26 2.84 -4.89 7.34
C TYR A 26 3.78 -3.67 7.41
N SER A 27 5.10 -3.88 7.43
CA SER A 27 6.08 -2.79 7.43
C SER A 27 6.04 -2.00 6.12
N GLU A 28 5.90 -2.66 4.97
CA GLU A 28 5.76 -1.97 3.67
C GLU A 28 4.42 -1.24 3.58
N ILE A 29 3.34 -1.85 4.04
CA ILE A 29 2.01 -1.22 4.11
C ILE A 29 2.07 0.06 4.97
N THR A 30 2.72 0.00 6.13
CA THR A 30 2.84 1.17 7.02
C THR A 30 3.74 2.24 6.43
N ALA A 31 4.83 1.87 5.76
CA ALA A 31 5.69 2.80 5.02
C ALA A 31 4.92 3.56 3.93
N LEU A 32 4.12 2.86 3.11
CA LEU A 32 3.30 3.49 2.07
C LEU A 32 2.19 4.36 2.66
N ARG A 33 1.54 3.95 3.75
CA ARG A 33 0.56 4.77 4.47
C ARG A 33 1.18 6.04 5.03
N PHE A 34 2.38 5.93 5.59
CA PHE A 34 3.14 7.07 6.11
C PHE A 34 3.53 8.02 4.98
N LEU A 35 4.04 7.49 3.86
CA LEU A 35 4.37 8.26 2.67
C LEU A 35 3.14 8.98 2.09
N GLY A 36 1.98 8.31 2.07
CA GLY A 36 0.71 8.89 1.62
C GLY A 36 0.32 10.11 2.42
N LYS A 37 0.44 10.03 3.76
CA LYS A 37 0.21 11.17 4.65
C LYS A 37 1.22 12.29 4.45
N LEU A 38 2.50 11.98 4.28
CA LEU A 38 3.56 12.99 4.11
C LEU A 38 3.50 13.72 2.77
N LYS A 39 3.03 13.06 1.71
CA LYS A 39 3.14 13.56 0.34
C LYS A 39 1.81 13.78 -0.36
N GLY A 40 0.69 13.51 0.31
CA GLY A 40 -0.65 13.68 -0.25
C GLY A 40 -1.00 12.66 -1.34
N TYR A 41 -0.43 11.45 -1.25
CA TYR A 41 -0.75 10.33 -2.14
C TYR A 41 -1.81 9.42 -1.53
N ILE A 42 -2.69 8.90 -2.38
CA ILE A 42 -3.59 7.80 -2.03
C ILE A 42 -3.00 6.53 -2.62
N PHE A 43 -2.46 5.68 -1.76
CA PHE A 43 -1.96 4.37 -2.16
C PHE A 43 -3.07 3.33 -2.08
N VAL A 44 -3.37 2.71 -3.22
CA VAL A 44 -4.14 1.46 -3.29
C VAL A 44 -3.11 0.34 -3.29
N ILE A 45 -3.10 -0.48 -2.24
CA ILE A 45 -2.13 -1.57 -2.09
C ILE A 45 -2.85 -2.87 -2.41
N ALA A 46 -2.31 -3.62 -3.35
CA ALA A 46 -2.73 -4.96 -3.68
C ALA A 46 -1.50 -5.88 -3.60
N ALA A 47 -1.70 -7.11 -3.16
CA ALA A 47 -0.63 -8.07 -2.98
C ALA A 47 -1.15 -9.48 -3.26
N THR A 48 -0.28 -10.36 -3.72
CA THR A 48 -0.62 -11.79 -3.87
C THR A 48 -0.93 -12.45 -2.53
N ALA A 49 -0.28 -12.01 -1.45
CA ALA A 49 -0.51 -12.41 -0.07
C ALA A 49 -0.03 -11.33 0.91
N ILE A 50 -0.49 -11.36 2.16
CA ILE A 50 0.15 -10.61 3.25
C ILE A 50 1.06 -11.58 3.99
N ILE A 51 2.34 -11.23 4.14
CA ILE A 51 3.37 -12.10 4.69
C ILE A 51 4.11 -11.45 5.87
N ASN A 52 4.87 -12.26 6.58
CA ASN A 52 5.79 -11.87 7.65
C ASN A 52 7.15 -12.55 7.42
N SER A 53 8.12 -12.31 8.30
CA SER A 53 9.46 -12.90 8.18
C SER A 53 9.46 -14.43 8.19
N SER A 54 8.64 -15.08 9.02
CA SER A 54 8.61 -16.55 9.08
C SER A 54 8.05 -17.18 7.81
N THR A 55 6.90 -16.69 7.33
CA THR A 55 6.28 -17.18 6.08
C THR A 55 7.14 -16.89 4.86
N MET A 56 7.88 -15.78 4.86
CA MET A 56 8.89 -15.50 3.83
C MET A 56 10.04 -16.51 3.88
N LEU A 57 10.60 -16.79 5.06
CA LEU A 57 11.69 -17.76 5.21
C LEU A 57 11.24 -19.17 4.82
N GLU A 58 10.05 -19.60 5.24
CA GLU A 58 9.46 -20.88 4.86
C GLU A 58 9.32 -21.02 3.33
N SER A 59 9.04 -19.93 2.61
CA SER A 59 8.91 -19.95 1.15
C SER A 59 10.23 -20.18 0.40
N VAL A 60 11.38 -19.92 1.05
CA VAL A 60 12.72 -20.09 0.47
C VAL A 60 13.48 -21.29 1.04
N MET A 61 13.03 -21.82 2.17
CA MET A 61 13.64 -22.99 2.80
C MET A 61 13.24 -24.26 2.07
N GLU A 62 14.23 -25.07 1.72
CA GLU A 62 14.00 -26.41 1.20
C GLU A 62 13.52 -27.32 2.32
N LYS A 63 12.45 -28.07 2.06
CA LYS A 63 11.93 -29.03 3.04
C LYS A 63 12.91 -30.19 3.15
N PRO A 64 13.38 -30.55 4.36
CA PRO A 64 14.30 -31.66 4.50
C PRO A 64 13.67 -32.93 3.92
N PRO A 65 14.46 -33.78 3.24
CA PRO A 65 13.97 -35.05 2.74
C PRO A 65 13.50 -35.90 3.92
N ILE A 66 12.34 -36.53 3.74
CA ILE A 66 11.76 -37.53 4.66
C ILE A 66 12.59 -38.80 4.71
#